data_AF-Q767W3-F1
#
_entry.id   AF-Q767W3-F1
#
_cell.length_a   1.000
_cell.length_b   1.000
_cell.length_c   1.000
_cell.angle_alpha   90.00
_cell.angle_beta   90.00
_cell.angle_gamma   90.00
#
_symmetry.space_group_name_H-M   'P 1'
#
loop_
_entity.id
_entity.type
_entity.pdbx_description
1 polymer ?
#
loop_
_entity_poly.entity_id
_entity_poly.type
_entity_poly.pdbx_seq_one_letter_code
_entity_poly.pdbx_strand_id
1 'polypeptide(L)'
;YFATGLQEEEKGAVHKRSFKVLEGLKKLNIQADQAPVIAVLGSGGGLRAHIACLGMLSAMKELGLLDAVTYLAGVSGSTWALSSFYTKNGNMQGMEEELKHRYEKNEWHFDESLDKAIQASRRENYSLTDFWAYLVVSRQTRELHDSNLSSFKKQVEEGVLPYPIFAAIDDDLHDDWREKKVQNSWFEFTPHHAGYPALRAYVPITEFGSRFENGKLVRPEPERDLTFLRGLWGSALADIKEDKAFIMDYFKDMYEKLKKKYLHRGGAKTVTYSNAEQMDVDEMFLDLLMAYAIDQDDPSIKDKLCDMQQALGPGTGEFGKEMAEIIHN
;
A
#
# COMPACT_ATOMS: atom_id res chain seq x y z
N TYR A 1 3.74 24.03 10.31
CA TYR A 1 4.71 25.06 10.73
C TYR A 1 5.75 25.26 9.62
N PHE A 2 6.55 26.32 9.67
CA PHE A 2 7.64 26.56 8.71
C PHE A 2 9.01 26.29 9.35
N ALA A 3 9.78 25.37 8.77
CA ALA A 3 11.11 25.02 9.24
C ALA A 3 12.16 26.06 8.79
N THR A 4 13.18 26.31 9.61
CA THR A 4 14.32 27.18 9.28
C THR A 4 15.61 26.42 8.99
N GLY A 5 15.58 25.10 9.15
CA GLY A 5 16.66 24.13 8.92
C GLY A 5 16.16 22.72 9.23
N LEU A 6 17.06 21.77 9.50
CA LEU A 6 16.65 20.45 10.01
C LEU A 6 15.82 20.59 11.30
N GLN A 7 14.81 19.75 11.45
CA GLN A 7 13.98 19.68 12.64
C GLN A 7 14.81 19.15 13.83
N GLU A 8 14.47 19.55 15.06
CA GLU A 8 15.26 19.22 16.25
C GLU A 8 15.32 17.72 16.53
N GLU A 9 14.23 17.01 16.24
CA GLU A 9 14.13 15.55 16.36
C GLU A 9 15.09 14.86 15.39
N GLU A 10 15.21 15.34 14.15
CA GLU A 10 16.17 14.82 13.18
C GLU A 10 17.60 15.11 13.61
N LYS A 11 17.90 16.35 14.05
CA LYS A 11 19.24 16.70 14.58
C LYS A 11 19.63 15.78 15.73
N GLY A 12 18.72 15.54 16.67
CA GLY A 12 18.95 14.67 17.82
C GLY A 12 19.20 13.21 17.41
N ALA A 13 18.38 12.67 16.52
CA ALA A 13 18.52 11.31 16.01
C ALA A 13 19.84 11.11 15.24
N VAL A 14 20.16 12.03 14.34
CA VAL A 14 21.38 12.00 13.51
C VAL A 14 22.63 12.19 14.36
N HIS A 15 22.58 13.07 15.36
CA HIS A 15 23.67 13.22 16.32
C HIS A 15 23.95 11.91 17.07
N LYS A 16 22.92 11.25 17.60
CA LYS A 16 23.10 9.94 18.25
C LYS A 16 23.57 8.86 17.28
N ARG A 17 23.07 8.87 16.04
CA ARG A 17 23.50 7.95 14.98
C ARG A 17 24.98 8.13 14.63
N SER A 18 25.52 9.36 14.73
CA SER A 18 26.93 9.65 14.41
C SER A 18 27.93 8.79 15.20
N PHE A 19 27.62 8.47 16.47
CA PHE A 19 28.44 7.57 17.27
C PHE A 19 28.43 6.14 16.71
N LYS A 20 27.27 5.66 16.24
CA LYS A 20 27.14 4.34 15.58
C LYS A 20 27.85 4.31 14.23
N VAL A 21 27.84 5.41 13.50
CA VAL A 21 28.58 5.54 12.25
C VAL A 21 30.09 5.42 12.50
N LEU A 22 30.63 6.11 13.50
CA LEU A 22 32.04 5.98 13.89
C LEU A 22 32.39 4.56 14.33
N GLU A 23 31.54 3.92 15.14
CA GLU A 23 31.70 2.51 15.52
C GLU A 23 31.72 1.60 14.29
N GLY A 24 30.80 1.79 13.34
CA GLY A 24 30.72 1.05 12.08
C GLY A 24 31.97 1.22 11.23
N LEU A 25 32.42 2.46 11.00
CA LEU A 25 33.65 2.75 10.25
C LEU A 25 34.88 2.11 10.89
N LYS A 26 34.97 2.14 12.23
CA LYS A 26 36.07 1.48 12.95
C LYS A 26 36.06 -0.04 12.72
N LYS A 27 34.90 -0.70 12.72
CA LYS A 27 34.78 -2.14 12.39
C LYS A 27 35.23 -2.44 10.95
N LEU A 28 35.09 -1.47 10.05
CA LEU A 28 35.55 -1.53 8.65
C LEU A 28 37.03 -1.13 8.49
N ASN A 29 37.78 -0.94 9.58
CA ASN A 29 39.16 -0.47 9.60
C ASN A 29 39.36 0.93 8.96
N ILE A 30 38.33 1.77 8.99
CA ILE A 30 38.37 3.16 8.53
C ILE A 30 38.48 4.07 9.77
N GLN A 31 39.54 4.88 9.83
CA GLN A 31 39.72 5.88 10.88
C GLN A 31 39.06 7.20 10.44
N ALA A 32 38.22 7.77 11.30
CA ALA A 32 37.59 9.06 11.09
C ALA A 32 37.44 9.80 12.42
N ASP A 33 37.86 11.06 12.47
CA ASP A 33 37.75 11.90 13.68
C ASP A 33 36.31 12.42 13.88
N GLN A 34 35.53 12.49 12.80
CA GLN A 34 34.13 12.89 12.79
C GLN A 34 33.34 11.95 11.89
N ALA A 35 32.09 11.65 12.29
CA ALA A 35 31.22 10.80 11.49
C ALA A 35 30.89 11.48 10.14
N PRO A 36 31.23 10.87 8.99
CA PRO A 36 30.70 11.33 7.72
C PRO A 36 29.20 11.08 7.66
N VAL A 37 28.47 11.98 6.99
CA VAL A 37 27.07 11.75 6.68
C VAL A 37 26.99 10.89 5.44
N ILE A 38 26.58 9.63 5.61
CA ILE A 38 26.43 8.66 4.52
C ILE A 38 24.95 8.39 4.30
N ALA A 39 24.47 8.62 3.08
CA ALA A 39 23.09 8.34 2.68
C ALA A 39 23.06 7.22 1.64
N VAL A 40 22.14 6.28 1.81
CA VAL A 40 21.83 5.25 0.79
C VAL A 40 20.44 5.53 0.24
N LEU A 41 20.32 5.50 -1.08
CA LEU A 41 19.10 5.87 -1.78
C LEU A 41 18.56 4.67 -2.57
N GLY A 42 17.31 4.30 -2.28
CA GLY A 42 16.56 3.27 -3.00
C GLY A 42 15.65 3.88 -4.06
N SER A 43 15.78 3.42 -5.31
CA SER A 43 14.98 3.89 -6.44
C SER A 43 13.62 3.21 -6.55
N GLY A 44 12.75 3.77 -7.39
CA GLY A 44 11.44 3.19 -7.67
C GLY A 44 11.49 1.97 -8.59
N GLY A 45 10.34 1.29 -8.71
CA GLY A 45 10.21 0.12 -9.57
C GLY A 45 9.35 -1.00 -9.00
N GLY A 46 8.33 -0.65 -8.21
CA GLY A 46 7.38 -1.60 -7.62
C GLY A 46 8.07 -2.78 -6.92
N LEU A 47 7.52 -3.98 -7.12
CA LEU A 47 7.99 -5.17 -6.43
C LEU A 47 9.47 -5.52 -6.72
N ARG A 48 9.97 -5.22 -7.92
CA ARG A 48 11.39 -5.41 -8.26
C ARG A 48 12.29 -4.57 -7.35
N ALA A 49 11.98 -3.29 -7.20
CA ALA A 49 12.74 -2.39 -6.34
C ALA A 49 12.61 -2.78 -4.86
N HIS A 50 11.44 -3.25 -4.44
CA HIS A 50 11.21 -3.77 -3.09
C HIS A 50 12.16 -4.93 -2.76
N ILE A 51 12.11 -6.02 -3.53
CA ILE A 51 12.94 -7.22 -3.29
C ILE A 51 14.44 -6.90 -3.41
N ALA A 52 14.84 -6.14 -4.44
CA ALA A 52 16.23 -5.77 -4.63
C ALA A 52 16.77 -4.91 -3.48
N CYS A 53 15.95 -3.99 -2.95
CA CYS A 53 16.33 -3.15 -1.82
C CYS A 53 16.49 -3.98 -0.54
N LEU A 54 15.60 -4.94 -0.27
CA LEU A 54 15.76 -5.87 0.86
C LEU A 54 17.04 -6.69 0.76
N GLY A 55 17.35 -7.26 -0.41
CA GLY A 55 18.60 -7.99 -0.63
C GLY A 55 19.84 -7.12 -0.43
N MET A 56 19.80 -5.87 -0.90
CA MET A 56 20.87 -4.88 -0.69
C MET A 56 21.06 -4.54 0.80
N LEU A 57 19.97 -4.30 1.55
CA LEU A 57 20.05 -4.06 2.99
C LEU A 57 20.62 -5.27 3.74
N SER A 58 20.30 -6.49 3.29
CA SER A 58 20.84 -7.72 3.87
C SER A 58 22.35 -7.78 3.70
N ALA A 59 22.83 -7.65 2.46
CA ALA A 59 24.26 -7.63 2.15
C ALA A 59 25.00 -6.50 2.89
N MET A 60 24.42 -5.29 2.96
CA MET A 60 25.00 -4.18 3.71
C MET A 60 25.12 -4.49 5.21
N LYS A 61 24.15 -5.20 5.78
CA LYS A 61 24.20 -5.62 7.18
C LYS A 61 25.28 -6.67 7.40
N GLU A 62 25.36 -7.68 6.55
CA GLU A 62 26.39 -8.73 6.61
C GLU A 62 27.81 -8.18 6.50
N LEU A 63 28.00 -7.18 5.62
CA LEU A 63 29.29 -6.52 5.41
C LEU A 63 29.60 -5.45 6.47
N GLY A 64 28.71 -5.20 7.44
CA GLY A 64 28.86 -4.15 8.45
C GLY A 64 28.75 -2.71 7.91
N LEU A 65 28.40 -2.55 6.63
CA LEU A 65 28.24 -1.24 5.98
C LEU A 65 27.02 -0.48 6.51
N LEU A 66 25.96 -1.19 6.89
CA LEU A 66 24.72 -0.57 7.34
C LEU A 66 24.91 0.24 8.63
N ASP A 67 25.82 -0.17 9.52
CA ASP A 67 26.18 0.55 10.75
C ASP A 67 26.81 1.92 10.45
N ALA A 68 27.48 2.08 9.30
CA ALA A 68 28.09 3.33 8.86
C ALA A 68 27.10 4.28 8.16
N VAL A 69 25.86 3.85 7.88
CA VAL A 69 24.86 4.68 7.19
C VAL A 69 24.17 5.63 8.16
N THR A 70 24.06 6.90 7.77
CA THR A 70 23.31 7.94 8.49
C THR A 70 21.85 8.00 8.06
N TYR A 71 21.60 8.01 6.74
CA TYR A 71 20.25 8.10 6.17
C TYR A 71 19.93 6.94 5.23
N LEU A 72 18.71 6.43 5.33
CA LEU A 72 18.10 5.57 4.31
C LEU A 72 16.95 6.33 3.66
N ALA A 73 17.09 6.63 2.38
CA ALA A 73 16.05 7.31 1.61
C ALA A 73 15.46 6.39 0.54
N GLY A 74 14.16 6.49 0.28
CA GLY A 74 13.51 5.66 -0.74
C GLY A 74 12.30 6.31 -1.39
N VAL A 75 12.02 5.86 -2.62
CA VAL A 75 10.80 6.19 -3.39
C VAL A 75 10.15 4.93 -3.94
N SER A 76 8.83 4.93 -4.11
CA SER A 76 8.07 3.80 -4.69
C SER A 76 8.48 2.44 -4.07
N GLY A 77 8.76 1.40 -4.84
CA GLY A 77 9.05 0.06 -4.32
C GLY A 77 10.12 -0.01 -3.21
N SER A 78 11.12 0.88 -3.21
CA SER A 78 12.09 0.93 -2.11
C SER A 78 11.48 1.42 -0.79
N THR A 79 10.44 2.27 -0.81
CA THR A 79 9.74 2.64 0.44
C THR A 79 9.06 1.44 1.07
N TRP A 80 8.55 0.50 0.26
CA TRP A 80 7.96 -0.73 0.76
C TRP A 80 8.99 -1.61 1.48
N ALA A 81 10.24 -1.59 1.01
CA ALA A 81 11.33 -2.36 1.60
C ALA A 81 11.80 -1.71 2.90
N LEU A 82 12.00 -0.38 2.87
CA LEU A 82 12.36 0.39 4.06
C LEU A 82 11.27 0.26 5.13
N SER A 83 9.99 0.39 4.79
CA SER A 83 8.91 0.23 5.77
C SER A 83 8.96 -1.13 6.46
N SER A 84 9.16 -2.23 5.72
CA SER A 84 9.29 -3.57 6.31
C SER A 84 10.55 -3.68 7.19
N PHE A 85 11.67 -3.12 6.75
CA PHE A 85 12.91 -3.08 7.53
C PHE A 85 12.75 -2.39 8.88
N TYR A 86 12.11 -1.21 8.91
CA TYR A 86 11.89 -0.46 10.16
C TYR A 86 10.83 -1.12 11.05
N THR A 87 9.74 -1.65 10.50
CA THR A 87 8.73 -2.40 11.27
C THR A 87 9.33 -3.61 11.97
N LYS A 88 10.34 -4.26 11.37
CA LYS A 88 11.04 -5.41 11.96
C LYS A 88 12.28 -5.01 12.78
N ASN A 89 12.44 -3.73 13.13
CA ASN A 89 13.58 -3.21 13.89
C ASN A 89 14.95 -3.59 13.30
N GLY A 90 15.04 -3.65 11.97
CA GLY A 90 16.25 -4.05 11.25
C GLY A 90 16.61 -5.54 11.32
N ASN A 91 15.69 -6.42 11.74
CA ASN A 91 15.87 -7.87 11.71
C ASN A 91 15.81 -8.43 10.27
N MET A 92 16.92 -8.30 9.53
CA MET A 92 17.04 -8.79 8.15
C MET A 92 16.78 -10.30 8.02
N GLN A 93 17.34 -11.13 8.91
CA GLN A 93 17.18 -12.58 8.82
C GLN A 93 15.72 -13.01 8.95
N GLY A 94 15.03 -12.52 10.00
CA GLY A 94 13.61 -12.83 10.18
C GLY A 94 12.74 -12.30 9.02
N MET A 95 13.11 -11.14 8.46
CA MET A 95 12.41 -10.58 7.31
C MET A 95 12.62 -11.40 6.04
N GLU A 96 13.81 -11.96 5.81
CA GLU A 96 14.06 -12.86 4.68
C GLU A 96 13.29 -14.18 4.81
N GLU A 97 13.24 -14.77 6.00
CA GLU A 97 12.48 -15.98 6.30
C GLU A 97 10.98 -15.74 6.06
N GLU A 98 10.45 -14.62 6.55
CA GLU A 98 9.05 -14.21 6.35
C GLU A 98 8.75 -13.90 4.88
N LEU A 99 9.67 -13.25 4.15
CA LEU A 99 9.52 -12.97 2.72
C LEU A 99 9.44 -14.28 1.93
N LYS A 100 10.36 -15.23 2.17
CA LYS A 100 10.32 -16.55 1.52
C LYS A 100 9.00 -17.25 1.79
N HIS A 101 8.60 -17.31 3.06
CA HIS A 101 7.36 -17.96 3.48
C HIS A 101 6.13 -17.41 2.73
N ARG A 102 5.94 -16.09 2.70
CA ARG A 102 4.76 -15.46 2.09
C ARG A 102 4.68 -15.70 0.59
N TYR A 103 5.81 -15.68 -0.11
CA TYR A 103 5.83 -15.91 -1.56
C TYR A 103 5.73 -17.40 -1.93
N GLU A 104 6.32 -18.30 -1.14
CA GLU A 104 6.18 -19.76 -1.33
C GLU A 104 4.75 -20.23 -1.09
N LYS A 105 4.11 -19.72 -0.04
CA LYS A 105 2.72 -20.05 0.29
C LYS A 105 1.70 -19.40 -0.63
N ASN A 106 2.12 -18.38 -1.39
CA ASN A 106 1.24 -17.57 -2.21
C ASN A 106 0.08 -16.96 -1.39
N GLU A 107 0.29 -16.72 -0.08
CA GLU A 107 -0.71 -16.20 0.83
C GLU A 107 -0.89 -14.69 0.65
N TRP A 108 -2.14 -14.25 0.72
CA TRP A 108 -2.55 -12.85 0.79
C TRP A 108 -3.84 -12.79 1.61
N HIS A 109 -3.83 -11.95 2.65
CA HIS A 109 -4.99 -11.71 3.52
C HIS A 109 -6.03 -10.85 2.80
N PHE A 110 -6.74 -11.45 1.84
CA PHE A 110 -7.70 -10.73 0.99
C PHE A 110 -8.85 -10.13 1.80
N ASP A 111 -9.46 -10.92 2.68
CA ASP A 111 -10.63 -10.47 3.44
C ASP A 111 -10.28 -9.26 4.31
N GLU A 112 -9.15 -9.31 5.02
CA GLU A 112 -8.63 -8.19 5.81
C GLU A 112 -8.28 -6.97 4.95
N SER A 113 -7.71 -7.21 3.76
CA SER A 113 -7.39 -6.17 2.77
C SER A 113 -8.65 -5.49 2.24
N LEU A 114 -9.70 -6.25 1.97
CA LEU A 114 -11.00 -5.77 1.51
C LEU A 114 -11.71 -4.99 2.62
N ASP A 115 -11.70 -5.49 3.85
CA ASP A 115 -12.26 -4.79 5.01
C ASP A 115 -11.60 -3.43 5.21
N LYS A 116 -10.28 -3.37 5.08
CA LYS A 116 -9.53 -2.11 5.13
C LYS A 116 -9.89 -1.15 3.99
N ALA A 117 -10.04 -1.66 2.77
CA ALA A 117 -10.49 -0.84 1.65
C ALA A 117 -11.91 -0.28 1.85
N ILE A 118 -12.83 -1.09 2.39
CA ILE A 118 -14.21 -0.66 2.73
C ILE A 118 -14.20 0.36 3.87
N GLN A 119 -13.34 0.19 4.88
CA GLN A 119 -13.21 1.18 5.96
C GLN A 119 -12.66 2.50 5.42
N ALA A 120 -11.65 2.45 4.52
CA ALA A 120 -11.07 3.62 3.91
C ALA A 120 -12.08 4.39 3.03
N SER A 121 -12.97 3.69 2.31
CA SER A 121 -13.98 4.32 1.44
C SER A 121 -15.00 5.20 2.18
N ARG A 122 -15.09 5.06 3.50
CA ARG A 122 -15.96 5.88 4.36
C ARG A 122 -15.30 7.18 4.83
N ARG A 123 -14.00 7.38 4.54
CA ARG A 123 -13.27 8.61 4.91
C ARG A 123 -13.61 9.75 3.96
N GLU A 124 -13.66 10.97 4.49
CA GLU A 124 -13.89 12.19 3.69
C GLU A 124 -12.77 12.42 2.65
N ASN A 125 -11.54 12.01 2.98
CA ASN A 125 -10.36 12.13 2.13
C ASN A 125 -10.00 10.82 1.40
N TYR A 126 -10.98 9.96 1.13
CA TYR A 126 -10.77 8.77 0.31
C TYR A 126 -10.28 9.12 -1.10
N SER A 127 -9.38 8.30 -1.63
CA SER A 127 -8.85 8.40 -2.98
C SER A 127 -8.60 7.02 -3.59
N LEU A 128 -8.34 6.94 -4.90
CA LEU A 128 -7.90 5.68 -5.52
C LEU A 128 -6.57 5.16 -4.95
N THR A 129 -5.77 6.02 -4.29
CA THR A 129 -4.59 5.57 -3.55
C THR A 129 -4.95 4.61 -2.41
N ASP A 130 -6.11 4.78 -1.77
CA ASP A 130 -6.60 3.86 -0.75
C ASP A 130 -6.88 2.47 -1.32
N PHE A 131 -7.60 2.42 -2.45
CA PHE A 131 -7.85 1.17 -3.18
C PHE A 131 -6.53 0.51 -3.59
N TRP A 132 -5.64 1.27 -4.21
CA TRP A 132 -4.32 0.81 -4.64
C TRP A 132 -3.50 0.26 -3.46
N ALA A 133 -3.49 0.95 -2.33
CA ALA A 133 -2.78 0.55 -1.13
C ALA A 133 -3.28 -0.79 -0.60
N TYR A 134 -4.58 -0.86 -0.30
CA TYR A 134 -5.16 -1.97 0.44
C TYR A 134 -5.41 -3.19 -0.41
N LEU A 135 -5.55 -3.07 -1.74
CA LEU A 135 -5.84 -4.23 -2.60
C LEU A 135 -4.70 -4.59 -3.55
N VAL A 136 -3.99 -3.60 -4.11
CA VAL A 136 -2.93 -3.89 -5.09
C VAL A 136 -1.57 -4.03 -4.41
N VAL A 137 -1.14 -3.03 -3.64
CA VAL A 137 0.15 -3.04 -2.96
C VAL A 137 0.18 -4.12 -1.87
N SER A 138 -0.90 -4.29 -1.10
CA SER A 138 -0.98 -5.38 -0.11
C SER A 138 -0.84 -6.76 -0.76
N ARG A 139 -1.44 -6.98 -1.94
CA ARG A 139 -1.31 -8.23 -2.71
C ARG A 139 0.09 -8.40 -3.27
N GLN A 140 0.65 -7.34 -3.89
CA GLN A 140 1.99 -7.38 -4.48
C GLN A 140 3.04 -7.64 -3.43
N THR A 141 2.97 -6.97 -2.29
CA THR A 141 3.92 -7.13 -1.20
C THR A 141 3.61 -8.33 -0.32
N ARG A 142 2.37 -8.83 -0.35
CA ARG A 142 1.81 -9.86 0.55
C ARG A 142 1.89 -9.46 2.01
N GLU A 143 1.62 -8.20 2.30
CA GLU A 143 1.69 -7.65 3.66
C GLU A 143 0.57 -6.63 3.88
N LEU A 144 0.04 -6.65 5.09
CA LEU A 144 -0.86 -5.64 5.61
C LEU A 144 -0.24 -5.12 6.91
N HIS A 145 0.22 -3.87 6.90
CA HIS A 145 0.82 -3.22 8.07
C HIS A 145 -0.15 -2.20 8.64
N ASP A 146 -0.58 -2.45 9.87
CA ASP A 146 -1.47 -1.56 10.63
C ASP A 146 -0.70 -0.56 11.51
N SER A 147 0.61 -0.74 11.61
CA SER A 147 1.48 0.21 12.30
C SER A 147 1.59 1.52 11.52
N ASN A 148 1.98 2.56 12.23
CA ASN A 148 2.12 3.91 11.70
C ASN A 148 3.60 4.27 11.50
N LEU A 149 3.87 5.30 10.70
CA LEU A 149 5.24 5.77 10.48
C LEU A 149 5.86 6.35 11.75
N SER A 150 5.05 6.96 12.62
CA SER A 150 5.48 7.40 13.96
C SER A 150 6.01 6.28 14.85
N SER A 151 5.66 5.01 14.60
CA SER A 151 6.16 3.88 15.39
C SER A 151 7.67 3.67 15.26
N PHE A 152 8.30 4.21 14.21
CA PHE A 152 9.73 4.06 13.96
C PHE A 152 10.59 4.97 14.85
N LYS A 153 10.00 5.99 15.50
CA LYS A 153 10.70 7.02 16.29
C LYS A 153 11.71 6.44 17.26
N LYS A 154 11.33 5.42 18.03
CA LYS A 154 12.20 4.85 19.06
C LYS A 154 13.56 4.39 18.52
N GLN A 155 13.56 3.58 17.47
CA GLN A 155 14.79 3.02 16.90
C GLN A 155 15.68 4.10 16.27
N VAL A 156 15.08 5.14 15.70
CA VAL A 156 15.81 6.21 15.01
C VAL A 156 16.33 7.26 16.00
N GLU A 157 15.53 7.62 17.01
CA GLU A 157 15.91 8.55 18.08
C GLU A 157 16.97 7.97 19.01
N GLU A 158 17.12 6.64 19.09
CA GLU A 158 18.21 5.97 19.79
C GLU A 158 19.47 5.80 18.88
N GLY A 159 19.38 6.16 17.60
CA GLY A 159 20.46 6.02 16.62
C GLY A 159 20.77 4.57 16.22
N VAL A 160 19.90 3.61 16.60
CA VAL A 160 20.07 2.18 16.33
C VAL A 160 19.98 1.88 14.85
N LEU A 161 19.01 2.50 14.17
CA LEU A 161 18.83 2.41 12.72
C LEU A 161 19.18 3.75 12.06
N PRO A 162 19.59 3.76 10.77
CA PRO A 162 19.70 5.00 10.01
C PRO A 162 18.39 5.81 10.03
N TYR A 163 18.46 7.12 9.87
CA TYR A 163 17.27 7.97 9.82
C TYR A 163 16.53 7.78 8.47
N PRO A 164 15.24 7.39 8.47
CA PRO A 164 14.53 7.15 7.23
C PRO A 164 13.92 8.41 6.62
N ILE A 165 14.00 8.49 5.29
CA ILE A 165 13.31 9.49 4.49
C ILE A 165 12.51 8.77 3.41
N PHE A 166 11.20 8.97 3.41
CA PHE A 166 10.33 8.49 2.34
C PHE A 166 9.83 9.69 1.54
N ALA A 167 9.64 9.51 0.25
CA ALA A 167 9.31 10.62 -0.63
C ALA A 167 8.19 10.25 -1.62
N ALA A 168 7.30 11.22 -1.84
CA ALA A 168 6.27 11.22 -2.88
C ALA A 168 6.39 12.51 -3.71
N ILE A 169 5.69 12.54 -4.84
CA ILE A 169 5.51 13.74 -5.65
C ILE A 169 4.06 14.15 -5.55
N ASP A 170 3.83 15.45 -5.44
CA ASP A 170 2.51 16.04 -5.57
C ASP A 170 2.36 16.64 -6.98
N ASP A 171 1.52 16.00 -7.80
CA ASP A 171 1.22 16.43 -9.18
C ASP A 171 -0.07 17.29 -9.25
N ASP A 172 -0.83 17.34 -8.15
CA ASP A 172 -2.10 18.05 -8.01
C ASP A 172 -1.95 19.39 -7.26
N LEU A 173 -0.79 20.02 -7.39
CA LEU A 173 -0.57 21.37 -6.87
C LEU A 173 -1.69 22.30 -7.39
N HIS A 174 -2.32 23.03 -6.47
CA HIS A 174 -3.37 24.02 -6.78
C HIS A 174 -2.89 25.01 -7.84
N ASP A 175 -3.77 25.44 -8.75
CA ASP A 175 -3.41 26.20 -9.96
C ASP A 175 -2.56 27.46 -9.68
N ASP A 176 -2.89 28.21 -8.62
CA ASP A 176 -2.12 29.36 -8.11
C ASP A 176 -0.63 29.07 -7.80
N TRP A 177 -0.29 27.79 -7.61
CA TRP A 177 1.05 27.29 -7.30
C TRP A 177 1.71 26.57 -8.47
N ARG A 178 0.94 26.12 -9.48
CA ARG A 178 1.48 25.58 -10.73
C ARG A 178 2.31 26.62 -11.49
N GLU A 179 1.87 27.89 -11.46
CA GLU A 179 2.57 29.01 -12.12
C GLU A 179 3.82 29.47 -11.36
N LYS A 180 3.87 29.32 -10.02
CA LYS A 180 4.99 29.77 -9.15
C LYS A 180 6.20 28.82 -9.12
N LYS A 181 6.15 27.70 -9.86
CA LYS A 181 7.18 26.67 -10.04
C LYS A 181 8.25 26.58 -8.94
N VAL A 182 8.21 25.47 -8.22
CA VAL A 182 9.36 24.57 -8.21
C VAL A 182 8.91 23.31 -8.96
N GLN A 183 9.34 23.15 -10.21
CA GLN A 183 9.18 21.86 -10.91
C GLN A 183 9.76 20.77 -9.99
N ASN A 184 9.01 19.69 -9.77
CA ASN A 184 9.37 18.56 -8.88
C ASN A 184 9.26 18.89 -7.38
N SER A 185 8.08 19.38 -6.93
CA SER A 185 7.84 19.56 -5.49
C SER A 185 7.71 18.19 -4.81
N TRP A 186 8.83 17.73 -4.25
CA TRP A 186 8.87 16.56 -3.40
C TRP A 186 8.08 16.81 -2.11
N PHE A 187 7.32 15.80 -1.73
CA PHE A 187 6.74 15.68 -0.41
C PHE A 187 7.53 14.64 0.38
N GLU A 188 8.07 15.06 1.51
CA GLU A 188 8.95 14.29 2.37
C GLU A 188 8.17 13.75 3.57
N PHE A 189 8.47 12.51 3.96
CA PHE A 189 7.94 11.84 5.13
C PHE A 189 9.08 11.25 5.95
N THR A 190 9.02 11.50 7.26
CA THR A 190 9.92 10.92 8.27
C THR A 190 9.07 10.41 9.43
N PRO A 191 9.65 9.66 10.38
CA PRO A 191 8.93 9.24 11.60
C PRO A 191 8.44 10.41 12.45
N HIS A 192 8.89 11.64 12.18
CA HIS A 192 8.53 12.82 12.95
C HIS A 192 7.60 13.74 12.19
N HIS A 193 7.84 13.94 10.89
CA HIS A 193 7.21 15.00 10.12
C HIS A 193 6.85 14.56 8.69
N ALA A 194 5.88 15.28 8.12
CA ALA A 194 5.43 15.16 6.75
C ALA A 194 5.31 16.57 6.17
N GLY A 195 5.83 16.82 4.97
CA GLY A 195 5.72 18.16 4.38
C GLY A 195 6.51 18.41 3.10
N TYR A 196 6.52 19.66 2.67
CA TYR A 196 7.22 20.13 1.48
C TYR A 196 8.54 20.80 1.87
N PRO A 197 9.70 20.19 1.59
CA PRO A 197 11.01 20.79 1.89
C PRO A 197 11.20 22.13 1.17
N ALA A 198 10.74 22.25 -0.08
CA ALA A 198 10.85 23.47 -0.88
C ALA A 198 10.09 24.66 -0.26
N LEU A 199 8.94 24.39 0.37
CA LEU A 199 8.16 25.40 1.09
C LEU A 199 8.57 25.54 2.55
N ARG A 200 9.44 24.63 3.01
CA ARG A 200 9.76 24.40 4.42
C ARG A 200 8.51 24.20 5.27
N ALA A 201 7.43 23.72 4.68
CA ALA A 201 6.12 23.63 5.33
C ALA A 201 5.88 22.19 5.75
N TYR A 202 5.80 21.94 7.06
CA TYR A 202 5.68 20.61 7.64
C TYR A 202 4.57 20.53 8.69
N VAL A 203 4.07 19.33 8.88
CA VAL A 203 3.20 18.91 9.99
C VAL A 203 3.85 17.72 10.72
N PRO A 204 3.55 17.49 12.01
CA PRO A 204 3.83 16.20 12.65
C PRO A 204 3.25 15.06 11.81
N ILE A 205 3.98 13.94 11.67
CA ILE A 205 3.50 12.79 10.88
C ILE A 205 2.16 12.25 11.40
N THR A 206 1.92 12.36 12.71
CA THR A 206 0.66 11.98 13.37
C THR A 206 -0.54 12.82 12.95
N GLU A 207 -0.31 14.00 12.37
CA GLU A 207 -1.35 14.91 11.87
C GLU A 207 -1.50 14.82 10.35
N PHE A 208 -0.67 14.04 9.65
CA PHE A 208 -0.77 13.85 8.21
C PHE A 208 -2.14 13.24 7.83
N GLY A 209 -2.84 13.90 6.91
CA GLY A 209 -4.22 13.57 6.51
C GLY A 209 -5.30 14.34 7.27
N SER A 210 -4.94 15.10 8.31
CA SER A 210 -5.86 15.99 9.03
C SER A 210 -6.14 17.29 8.24
N ARG A 211 -7.21 17.99 8.59
CA ARG A 211 -7.58 19.27 7.95
C ARG A 211 -6.97 20.47 8.69
N PHE A 212 -6.31 21.34 7.92
CA PHE A 212 -5.73 22.59 8.41
C PHE A 212 -6.33 23.80 7.68
N GLU A 213 -6.50 24.90 8.40
CA GLU A 213 -6.89 26.20 7.84
C GLU A 213 -5.99 27.30 8.41
N ASN A 214 -5.38 28.10 7.54
CA ASN A 214 -4.43 29.15 7.92
C ASN A 214 -3.32 28.66 8.87
N GLY A 215 -2.82 27.44 8.65
CA GLY A 215 -1.77 26.81 9.44
C GLY A 215 -2.21 26.28 10.81
N LYS A 216 -3.52 26.24 11.11
CA LYS A 216 -4.08 25.70 12.35
C LYS A 216 -4.86 24.42 12.08
N LEU A 217 -4.70 23.42 12.95
CA LEU A 217 -5.45 22.18 12.90
C LEU A 217 -6.94 22.45 13.20
N VAL A 218 -7.83 22.07 12.28
CA VAL A 218 -9.28 22.30 12.40
C VAL A 218 -10.03 20.99 12.62
N ARG A 219 -9.64 19.92 11.91
CA ARG A 219 -10.21 18.58 12.09
C ARG A 219 -9.09 17.55 12.15
N PRO A 220 -8.80 16.97 13.33
CA PRO A 220 -7.83 15.90 13.45
C PRO A 220 -8.36 14.61 12.81
N GLU A 221 -7.48 13.90 12.13
CA GLU A 221 -7.70 12.55 11.61
C GLU A 221 -6.69 11.60 12.25
N PRO A 222 -7.05 10.32 12.47
CA PRO A 222 -6.08 9.31 12.89
C PRO A 222 -4.93 9.18 11.88
N GLU A 223 -3.71 9.03 12.39
CA GLU A 223 -2.52 8.80 11.56
C GLU A 223 -2.77 7.63 10.60
N ARG A 224 -2.41 7.85 9.34
CA ARG A 224 -2.56 6.82 8.29
C ARG A 224 -1.62 5.65 8.58
N ASP A 225 -2.10 4.43 8.34
CA ASP A 225 -1.26 3.23 8.49
C ASP A 225 -0.19 3.13 7.38
N LEU A 226 0.83 2.31 7.62
CA LEU A 226 1.91 2.10 6.67
C LEU A 226 1.44 1.44 5.37
N THR A 227 0.34 0.68 5.38
CA THR A 227 -0.21 0.13 4.14
C THR A 227 -0.65 1.24 3.20
N PHE A 228 -1.42 2.21 3.72
CA PHE A 228 -1.78 3.40 2.98
C PHE A 228 -0.55 4.17 2.51
N LEU A 229 0.43 4.42 3.39
CA LEU A 229 1.63 5.17 3.01
C LEU A 229 2.45 4.46 1.93
N ARG A 230 2.53 3.12 1.94
CA ARG A 230 3.15 2.35 0.86
C ARG A 230 2.40 2.51 -0.47
N GLY A 231 1.06 2.54 -0.41
CA GLY A 231 0.23 2.88 -1.55
C GLY A 231 0.54 4.28 -2.09
N LEU A 232 0.55 5.29 -1.21
CA LEU A 232 0.84 6.68 -1.54
C LEU A 232 2.24 6.87 -2.15
N TRP A 233 3.28 6.27 -1.57
CA TRP A 233 4.63 6.36 -2.12
C TRP A 233 4.79 5.57 -3.43
N GLY A 234 3.95 4.56 -3.65
CA GLY A 234 3.94 3.67 -4.80
C GLY A 234 2.84 3.95 -5.82
N SER A 235 2.13 5.07 -5.72
CA SER A 235 0.93 5.36 -6.52
C SER A 235 1.23 5.85 -7.93
N ALA A 236 2.50 5.97 -8.33
CA ALA A 236 2.86 6.33 -9.71
C ALA A 236 2.32 5.35 -10.77
N LEU A 237 1.93 4.14 -10.36
CA LEU A 237 1.28 3.13 -11.21
C LEU A 237 -0.24 3.00 -10.91
N ALA A 238 -0.76 3.75 -9.95
CA ALA A 238 -2.18 3.79 -9.62
C ALA A 238 -2.89 4.65 -10.67
N ASP A 239 -3.31 4.01 -11.75
CA ASP A 239 -4.13 4.59 -12.81
C ASP A 239 -5.48 3.88 -12.85
N ILE A 240 -6.55 4.60 -13.15
CA ILE A 240 -7.91 4.05 -13.17
C ILE A 240 -8.05 2.85 -14.14
N LYS A 241 -7.27 2.81 -15.23
CA LYS A 241 -7.26 1.68 -16.17
C LYS A 241 -6.55 0.48 -15.56
N GLU A 242 -5.43 0.70 -14.89
CA GLU A 242 -4.68 -0.35 -14.18
C GLU A 242 -5.51 -0.92 -13.02
N ASP A 243 -6.19 -0.07 -12.25
CA ASP A 243 -7.11 -0.49 -11.19
C ASP A 243 -8.27 -1.32 -11.74
N LYS A 244 -8.88 -0.88 -12.85
CA LYS A 244 -9.93 -1.65 -13.54
C LYS A 244 -9.41 -2.98 -14.07
N ALA A 245 -8.21 -3.01 -14.65
CA ALA A 245 -7.59 -4.23 -15.14
C ALA A 245 -7.34 -5.21 -13.99
N PHE A 246 -6.83 -4.73 -12.86
CA PHE A 246 -6.63 -5.54 -11.66
C PHE A 246 -7.93 -6.15 -11.14
N ILE A 247 -8.99 -5.35 -11.03
CA ILE A 247 -10.33 -5.81 -10.61
C ILE A 247 -10.83 -6.90 -11.55
N MET A 248 -10.76 -6.66 -12.87
CA MET A 248 -11.23 -7.61 -13.88
C MET A 248 -10.44 -8.92 -13.85
N ASP A 249 -9.11 -8.87 -13.72
CA ASP A 249 -8.27 -10.06 -13.63
C ASP A 249 -8.55 -10.87 -12.37
N TYR A 250 -8.81 -10.20 -11.23
CA TYR A 250 -9.21 -10.86 -10.00
C TYR A 250 -10.54 -11.61 -10.17
N PHE A 251 -11.57 -10.94 -10.69
CA PHE A 251 -12.87 -11.58 -10.90
C PHE A 251 -12.80 -12.72 -11.92
N LYS A 252 -12.01 -12.58 -13.00
CA LYS A 252 -11.75 -13.67 -13.96
C LYS A 252 -11.11 -14.89 -13.30
N ASP A 253 -10.09 -14.72 -12.45
CA ASP A 253 -9.45 -15.84 -11.75
C ASP A 253 -10.42 -16.55 -10.80
N MET A 254 -11.21 -15.78 -10.04
CA MET A 254 -12.24 -16.32 -9.16
C MET A 254 -13.31 -17.09 -9.94
N TYR A 255 -13.73 -16.55 -11.09
CA TYR A 255 -14.68 -17.17 -11.99
C TYR A 255 -14.17 -18.49 -12.58
N GLU A 256 -12.92 -18.53 -13.03
CA GLU A 256 -12.31 -19.76 -13.55
C GLU A 256 -12.15 -20.84 -12.47
N LYS A 257 -11.83 -20.46 -11.23
CA LYS A 257 -11.82 -21.39 -10.08
C LYS A 257 -13.21 -21.97 -9.82
N LEU A 258 -14.24 -21.14 -9.87
CA LEU A 258 -15.64 -21.57 -9.75
C LEU A 258 -16.03 -22.53 -10.88
N LYS A 259 -15.78 -22.18 -12.15
CA LYS A 259 -16.02 -23.07 -13.29
C LYS A 259 -15.36 -24.44 -13.13
N LYS A 260 -14.08 -24.48 -12.69
CA LYS A 260 -13.36 -25.74 -12.44
C LYS A 260 -14.02 -26.57 -11.33
N LYS A 261 -14.48 -25.93 -10.24
CA LYS A 261 -15.22 -26.59 -9.15
C LYS A 261 -16.49 -27.28 -9.66
N TYR A 262 -17.24 -26.65 -10.57
CA TYR A 262 -18.44 -27.27 -11.16
C TYR A 262 -18.11 -28.35 -12.20
N LEU A 263 -17.11 -28.13 -13.06
CA LEU A 263 -16.66 -29.12 -14.05
C LEU A 263 -16.13 -30.41 -13.38
N HIS A 264 -15.57 -30.32 -12.17
CA HIS A 264 -15.15 -31.51 -11.39
C HIS A 264 -16.32 -32.20 -10.67
N ARG A 265 -17.43 -31.50 -10.38
CA ARG A 265 -18.64 -32.07 -9.79
C ARG A 265 -19.56 -32.74 -10.81
N GLY A 266 -19.61 -32.23 -12.04
CA GLY A 266 -20.41 -32.79 -13.13
C GLY A 266 -19.51 -33.28 -14.25
N GLY A 267 -19.18 -34.57 -14.26
CA GLY A 267 -18.41 -35.16 -15.36
C GLY A 267 -19.19 -35.16 -16.68
N ALA A 268 -19.18 -34.06 -17.44
CA ALA A 268 -19.49 -34.00 -18.87
C ALA A 268 -19.13 -32.64 -19.49
N LYS A 269 -18.66 -32.68 -20.73
CA LYS A 269 -18.51 -31.52 -21.63
C LYS A 269 -19.92 -30.99 -21.94
N THR A 270 -20.08 -29.66 -21.95
CA THR A 270 -21.32 -28.87 -22.09
C THR A 270 -22.13 -28.69 -20.80
N VAL A 271 -21.99 -27.50 -20.20
CA VAL A 271 -22.77 -27.04 -19.05
C VAL A 271 -24.18 -26.72 -19.54
N THR A 272 -25.17 -27.55 -19.19
CA THR A 272 -26.58 -27.17 -19.23
C THR A 272 -27.01 -26.87 -17.80
N TYR A 273 -27.54 -25.67 -17.59
CA TYR A 273 -27.90 -25.09 -16.28
C TYR A 273 -29.19 -25.70 -15.73
N SER A 274 -29.16 -26.97 -15.32
CA SER A 274 -30.29 -27.60 -14.60
C SER A 274 -30.02 -27.87 -13.12
N ASN A 275 -28.90 -27.36 -12.57
CA ASN A 275 -28.50 -27.61 -11.17
C ASN A 275 -28.37 -26.31 -10.36
N ALA A 276 -29.39 -25.44 -10.41
CA ALA A 276 -29.52 -24.28 -9.53
C ALA A 276 -29.55 -24.66 -8.03
N GLU A 277 -29.77 -25.93 -7.70
CA GLU A 277 -29.83 -26.45 -6.31
C GLU A 277 -28.45 -26.55 -5.60
N GLN A 278 -27.34 -26.12 -6.21
CA GLN A 278 -25.99 -26.32 -5.65
C GLN A 278 -25.07 -25.08 -5.60
N MET A 279 -25.53 -23.90 -6.02
CA MET A 279 -24.73 -22.66 -5.96
C MET A 279 -25.15 -21.79 -4.78
N ASP A 280 -24.19 -21.28 -4.03
CA ASP A 280 -24.48 -20.23 -3.04
C ASP A 280 -24.72 -18.88 -3.74
N VAL A 281 -25.44 -17.97 -3.10
CA VAL A 281 -25.86 -16.66 -3.65
C VAL A 281 -24.66 -15.85 -4.15
N ASP A 282 -23.54 -15.89 -3.42
CA ASP A 282 -22.30 -15.21 -3.81
C ASP A 282 -21.70 -15.78 -5.12
N GLU A 283 -21.82 -17.10 -5.33
CA GLU A 283 -21.35 -17.77 -6.55
C GLU A 283 -22.24 -17.39 -7.76
N MET A 284 -23.55 -17.25 -7.53
CA MET A 284 -24.52 -16.80 -8.54
C MET A 284 -24.28 -15.33 -8.92
N PHE A 285 -24.04 -14.48 -7.92
CA PHE A 285 -23.72 -13.07 -8.14
C PHE A 285 -22.44 -12.91 -8.96
N LEU A 286 -21.39 -13.68 -8.64
CA LEU A 286 -20.16 -13.62 -9.43
C LEU A 286 -20.37 -14.07 -10.88
N ASP A 287 -21.09 -15.18 -11.11
CA ASP A 287 -21.34 -15.68 -12.46
C ASP A 287 -22.15 -14.67 -13.30
N LEU A 288 -23.14 -14.01 -12.68
CA LEU A 288 -23.89 -12.92 -13.29
C LEU A 288 -22.99 -11.71 -13.62
N LEU A 289 -22.20 -11.26 -12.64
CA LEU A 289 -21.30 -10.12 -12.80
C LEU A 289 -20.26 -10.36 -13.90
N MET A 290 -19.77 -11.60 -14.02
CA MET A 290 -18.80 -11.98 -15.05
C MET A 290 -19.42 -12.10 -16.44
N ALA A 291 -20.63 -12.63 -16.57
CA ALA A 291 -21.36 -12.64 -17.84
C ALA A 291 -21.51 -11.20 -18.36
N TYR A 292 -22.03 -10.30 -17.51
CA TYR A 292 -22.20 -8.89 -17.83
C TYR A 292 -20.88 -8.15 -18.14
N ALA A 293 -19.81 -8.45 -17.39
CA ALA A 293 -18.51 -7.82 -17.59
C ALA A 293 -17.79 -8.26 -18.88
N ILE A 294 -18.04 -9.49 -19.36
CA ILE A 294 -17.43 -10.05 -20.57
C ILE A 294 -18.20 -9.60 -21.82
N ASP A 295 -19.52 -9.71 -21.77
CA ASP A 295 -20.41 -9.36 -22.87
C ASP A 295 -21.73 -8.84 -22.26
N GLN A 296 -21.96 -7.53 -22.37
CA GLN A 296 -23.17 -6.89 -21.83
C GLN A 296 -24.45 -7.39 -22.50
N ASP A 297 -24.33 -7.98 -23.70
CA ASP A 297 -25.43 -8.55 -24.47
C ASP A 297 -25.52 -10.08 -24.32
N ASP A 298 -24.79 -10.70 -23.38
CA ASP A 298 -24.83 -12.15 -23.15
C ASP A 298 -26.27 -12.61 -22.84
N PRO A 299 -26.86 -13.48 -23.68
CA PRO A 299 -28.26 -13.87 -23.53
C PRO A 299 -28.54 -14.63 -22.23
N SER A 300 -27.52 -15.18 -21.58
CA SER A 300 -27.64 -15.87 -20.30
C SER A 300 -27.77 -14.94 -19.09
N ILE A 301 -27.52 -13.63 -19.24
CA ILE A 301 -27.62 -12.65 -18.15
C ILE A 301 -29.03 -12.65 -17.56
N LYS A 302 -30.07 -12.66 -18.41
CA LYS A 302 -31.47 -12.64 -17.95
C LYS A 302 -31.82 -13.88 -17.14
N ASP A 303 -31.37 -15.05 -17.59
CA ASP A 303 -31.60 -16.32 -16.90
C ASP A 303 -30.88 -16.35 -15.55
N LYS A 304 -29.61 -15.93 -15.51
CA LYS A 304 -28.82 -15.81 -14.26
C LYS A 304 -29.44 -14.84 -13.27
N LEU A 305 -29.99 -13.72 -13.74
CA LEU A 305 -30.64 -12.71 -12.90
C LEU A 305 -31.96 -13.25 -12.30
N CYS A 306 -32.73 -14.01 -13.10
CA CYS A 306 -33.92 -14.73 -12.62
C CYS A 306 -33.57 -15.78 -11.56
N ASP A 307 -32.54 -16.59 -11.80
CA ASP A 307 -32.09 -17.61 -10.86
C ASP A 307 -31.63 -16.99 -9.53
N MET A 308 -30.86 -15.90 -9.60
CA MET A 308 -30.38 -15.18 -8.41
C MET A 308 -31.54 -14.56 -7.61
N GLN A 309 -32.56 -14.02 -8.30
CA GLN A 309 -33.76 -13.51 -7.65
C GLN A 309 -34.54 -14.62 -6.93
N GLN A 310 -34.65 -15.81 -7.52
CA GLN A 310 -35.30 -16.95 -6.88
C GLN A 310 -34.54 -17.41 -5.63
N ALA A 311 -33.20 -17.46 -5.69
CA ALA A 311 -32.35 -17.87 -4.57
C ALA A 311 -32.40 -16.89 -3.37
N LEU A 312 -32.49 -15.58 -3.65
CA LEU A 312 -32.58 -14.54 -2.62
C LEU A 312 -33.96 -14.48 -1.93
N GLY A 313 -35.00 -15.02 -2.56
CA GLY A 313 -36.37 -15.03 -2.06
C GLY A 313 -37.06 -13.65 -2.04
N PRO A 314 -38.37 -13.58 -1.75
CA PRO A 314 -39.19 -12.35 -1.82
C PRO A 314 -38.91 -11.32 -0.70
N GLY A 315 -37.85 -11.49 0.09
CA GLY A 315 -37.60 -10.72 1.33
C GLY A 315 -36.52 -9.63 1.26
N THR A 316 -35.89 -9.38 0.10
CA THR A 316 -34.67 -8.55 0.01
C THR A 316 -34.87 -7.02 -0.06
N GLY A 317 -36.04 -6.51 0.31
CA GLY A 317 -36.26 -5.06 0.40
C GLY A 317 -36.16 -4.35 -0.96
N GLU A 318 -35.53 -3.17 -0.99
CA GLU A 318 -35.43 -2.28 -2.16
C GLU A 318 -34.68 -2.92 -3.34
N PHE A 319 -33.61 -3.68 -3.03
CA PHE A 319 -32.79 -4.39 -4.02
C PHE A 319 -33.55 -5.46 -4.82
N GLY A 320 -34.46 -6.19 -4.17
CA GLY A 320 -35.29 -7.20 -4.84
C GLY A 320 -36.30 -6.60 -5.82
N LYS A 321 -36.75 -5.36 -5.58
CA LYS A 321 -37.65 -4.63 -6.49
C LYS A 321 -36.91 -4.09 -7.70
N GLU A 322 -35.73 -3.50 -7.49
CA GLU A 322 -34.88 -3.01 -8.58
C GLU A 322 -34.48 -4.14 -9.54
N MET A 323 -34.12 -5.32 -9.03
CA MET A 323 -33.84 -6.48 -9.88
C MET A 323 -35.06 -6.95 -10.68
N ALA A 324 -36.26 -6.95 -10.08
CA ALA A 324 -37.48 -7.34 -10.78
C ALA A 324 -37.79 -6.39 -11.95
N GLU A 325 -37.59 -5.07 -11.76
CA GLU A 325 -37.74 -4.06 -12.80
C GLU A 325 -36.72 -4.21 -13.93
N ILE A 326 -35.47 -4.58 -13.62
CA ILE A 326 -34.44 -4.86 -14.63
C ILE A 326 -34.77 -6.12 -15.46
N ILE A 327 -35.34 -7.16 -14.85
CA ILE A 327 -35.72 -8.40 -15.59
C ILE A 327 -36.88 -8.15 -16.57
N HIS A 328 -37.80 -7.25 -16.20
CA HIS A 328 -39.03 -6.99 -16.94
C HIS A 328 -38.84 -6.00 -18.10
N ASN A 329 -37.80 -5.17 -18.06
CA ASN A 329 -37.45 -4.20 -19.10
C ASN A 329 -36.31 -4.70 -20.00
#